data_AF-A0A7S3UMC3-F1
#
_entry.id   AF-A0A7S3UMC3-F1
#
_cell.length_a   1.000
_cell.length_b   1.000
_cell.length_c   1.000
_cell.angle_alpha   90.00
_cell.angle_beta   90.00
_cell.angle_gamma   90.00
#
_symmetry.space_group_name_H-M   'P 1'
#
loop_
_entity.id
_entity.type
_entity.pdbx_description
1 polymer ?
#
loop_
_entity_poly.entity_id
_entity_poly.type
_entity_poly.pdbx_seq_one_letter_code
_entity_poly.pdbx_strand_id
1 'polypeptide(L)'
;TPRAVRPAAPALSAVGVRRFSTAASKLAAAMQTELQHEKEQYEQPKIVKEFLDKSDWEFMHVEGHVNMSVEKTTEAGLKIQVQWQLTFPTDMETEQAAEEPKWLR
;
A
#
# COMPACT_ATOMS: atom_id res chain seq x y z
N THR A 1 -32.53 20.32 68.50
CA THR A 1 -32.15 19.23 67.58
C THR A 1 -30.94 19.66 66.77
N PRO A 2 -29.77 19.01 66.86
CA PRO A 2 -28.63 19.40 66.03
C PRO A 2 -28.75 18.80 64.62
N ARG A 3 -28.54 19.65 63.60
CA ARG A 3 -28.54 19.30 62.17
C ARG A 3 -27.16 18.72 61.82
N ALA A 4 -27.12 17.45 61.42
CA ALA A 4 -25.91 16.80 60.95
C ALA A 4 -25.45 17.41 59.61
N VAL A 5 -24.21 17.90 59.57
CA VAL A 5 -23.54 18.34 58.34
C VAL A 5 -22.84 17.13 57.73
N ARG A 6 -23.21 16.75 56.50
CA ARG A 6 -22.54 15.68 55.75
C ARG A 6 -21.17 16.18 55.26
N PRO A 7 -20.11 15.36 55.31
CA PRO A 7 -18.83 15.72 54.70
C PRO A 7 -18.96 15.66 53.17
N ALA A 8 -18.41 16.67 52.50
CA ALA A 8 -18.31 16.72 51.05
C ALA A 8 -17.28 15.68 50.57
N ALA A 9 -17.66 14.87 49.59
CA ALA A 9 -16.75 13.92 48.94
C ALA A 9 -15.72 14.70 48.10
N PRO A 10 -14.42 14.34 48.11
CA PRO A 10 -13.47 14.90 47.16
C PRO A 10 -13.74 14.30 45.78
N ALA A 11 -14.30 15.12 44.89
CA ALA A 11 -14.31 14.85 43.46
C ALA A 11 -12.94 15.20 42.89
N LEU A 12 -12.15 14.21 42.49
CA LEU A 12 -11.15 14.37 41.42
C LEU A 12 -11.05 13.04 40.67
N SER A 13 -11.77 12.96 39.55
CA SER A 13 -11.46 12.01 38.48
C SER A 13 -10.00 12.19 38.11
N ALA A 14 -9.16 11.20 38.39
CA ALA A 14 -7.87 11.10 37.76
C ALA A 14 -8.13 10.92 36.25
N VAL A 15 -7.96 12.00 35.50
CA VAL A 15 -7.91 11.94 34.03
C VAL A 15 -6.72 11.06 33.71
N GLY A 16 -6.97 9.79 33.39
CA GLY A 16 -5.97 8.87 32.92
C GLY A 16 -5.32 9.46 31.67
N VAL A 17 -4.11 9.99 31.83
CA VAL A 17 -3.32 10.49 30.72
C VAL A 17 -3.03 9.30 29.81
N ARG A 18 -3.68 9.29 28.64
CA ARG A 18 -3.40 8.32 27.57
C ARG A 18 -1.93 8.46 27.20
N ARG A 19 -1.10 7.54 27.68
CA ARG A 19 0.31 7.46 27.32
C ARG A 19 0.38 6.98 25.87
N PHE A 20 0.72 7.89 24.96
CA PHE A 20 1.04 7.54 23.57
C PHE A 20 2.19 6.53 23.57
N SER A 21 2.04 5.41 22.89
CA SER A 21 3.08 4.37 22.87
C SER A 21 4.30 4.89 22.09
N THR A 22 5.49 4.77 22.67
CA THR A 22 6.75 5.13 22.00
C THR A 22 7.03 4.28 20.76
N ALA A 23 6.38 3.11 20.65
CA ALA A 23 6.40 2.28 19.45
C ALA A 23 5.65 2.93 18.28
N ALA A 24 4.48 3.54 18.54
CA ALA A 24 3.70 4.21 17.49
C ALA A 24 4.44 5.42 16.92
N SER A 25 5.12 6.21 17.76
CA SER A 25 5.90 7.36 17.28
C SER A 25 7.11 6.95 16.44
N LYS A 26 7.80 5.86 16.82
CA LYS A 26 8.91 5.30 16.02
C LYS A 26 8.43 4.77 14.67
N LEU A 27 7.30 4.05 14.65
CA LEU A 27 6.72 3.57 13.40
C LEU A 27 6.30 4.72 12.49
N ALA A 28 5.64 5.75 13.03
CA ALA A 28 5.24 6.91 12.26
C ALA A 28 6.45 7.63 11.62
N ALA A 29 7.54 7.80 12.38
CA ALA A 29 8.77 8.38 11.86
C ALA A 29 9.41 7.54 10.75
N ALA A 30 9.42 6.21 10.92
CA ALA A 30 9.91 5.28 9.89
C ALA A 30 9.05 5.37 8.61
N MET A 31 7.72 5.29 8.73
CA MET A 31 6.80 5.42 7.58
C MET A 31 6.98 6.74 6.85
N GLN A 32 7.15 7.85 7.57
CA GLN A 32 7.37 9.16 6.95
C GLN A 32 8.71 9.23 6.20
N THR A 33 9.74 8.59 6.73
CA THR A 33 11.07 8.53 6.08
C THR A 33 11.01 7.71 4.80
N GLU A 34 10.38 6.53 4.85
CA GLU A 34 10.21 5.66 3.67
C GLU A 34 9.35 6.32 2.59
N LEU A 35 8.22 6.93 2.96
CA LEU A 35 7.38 7.67 2.01
C LEU A 35 8.14 8.80 1.31
N GLN A 36 9.02 9.50 2.02
CA GLN A 36 9.84 10.54 1.42
C GLN A 36 10.87 9.94 0.46
N HIS A 37 11.54 8.87 0.89
CA HIS A 37 12.54 8.17 0.09
C HIS A 37 11.95 7.66 -1.23
N GLU A 38 10.78 7.02 -1.19
CA GLU A 38 10.09 6.55 -2.39
C GLU A 38 9.65 7.70 -3.31
N LYS A 39 9.11 8.79 -2.76
CA LYS A 39 8.66 9.93 -3.58
C LYS A 39 9.81 10.66 -4.30
N GLU A 40 10.95 10.80 -3.65
CA GLU A 40 12.09 11.54 -4.19
C GLU A 40 12.95 10.70 -5.15
N GLN A 41 13.05 9.40 -4.91
CA GLN A 41 13.99 8.53 -5.62
C GLN A 41 13.33 7.51 -6.54
N TYR A 42 11.99 7.45 -6.60
CA TYR A 42 11.33 6.59 -7.56
C TYR A 42 11.58 7.09 -8.99
N GLU A 43 12.35 6.28 -9.73
CA GLU A 43 12.51 6.42 -11.16
C GLU A 43 11.92 5.18 -11.84
N GLN A 44 11.03 5.39 -12.82
CA GLN A 44 10.49 4.30 -13.61
C GLN A 44 11.65 3.53 -14.28
N PRO A 45 11.68 2.19 -14.22
CA PRO A 45 12.75 1.42 -14.85
C PRO A 45 12.93 1.80 -16.32
N LYS A 46 14.17 2.04 -16.75
CA LYS A 46 14.50 2.55 -18.09
C LYS A 46 13.83 1.76 -19.22
N ILE A 47 13.79 0.43 -19.09
CA ILE A 47 13.15 -0.45 -20.08
C ILE A 47 11.65 -0.18 -20.23
N VAL A 48 10.95 0.11 -19.12
CA VAL A 48 9.50 0.39 -19.13
C VAL A 48 9.27 1.76 -19.75
N LYS A 49 10.07 2.75 -19.35
CA LYS A 49 10.01 4.09 -19.93
C LYS A 49 10.23 4.05 -21.44
N GLU A 50 11.30 3.39 -21.89
CA GLU A 50 11.60 3.24 -23.32
C GLU A 50 10.52 2.49 -24.08
N PHE A 51 9.91 1.46 -23.49
CA PHE A 51 8.81 0.74 -24.12
C PHE A 51 7.58 1.64 -24.31
N LEU A 52 7.17 2.38 -23.28
CA LEU A 52 6.02 3.28 -23.35
C LEU A 52 6.28 4.45 -24.30
N ASP A 53 7.49 5.02 -24.31
CA ASP A 53 7.84 6.13 -25.20
C ASP A 53 7.87 5.72 -26.69
N LYS A 54 8.21 4.45 -26.99
CA LYS A 54 8.39 3.94 -28.37
C LYS A 54 7.16 3.21 -28.90
N SER A 55 6.11 3.05 -28.12
CA SER A 55 4.95 2.22 -28.50
C SER A 55 3.63 2.94 -28.28
N ASP A 56 2.58 2.47 -28.94
CA ASP A 56 1.22 3.01 -28.79
C ASP A 56 0.49 2.44 -27.57
N TRP A 57 1.24 1.94 -26.58
CA TRP A 57 0.68 1.38 -25.35
C TRP A 57 0.61 2.44 -24.26
N GLU A 58 -0.56 2.58 -23.66
CA GLU A 58 -0.80 3.43 -22.50
C GLU A 58 -0.80 2.59 -21.23
N PHE A 59 -0.04 3.03 -20.22
CA PHE A 59 -0.03 2.39 -18.91
C PHE A 59 -1.15 2.93 -18.02
N MET A 60 -2.03 2.04 -17.60
CA MET A 60 -3.21 2.34 -16.79
C MET A 60 -2.99 1.86 -15.35
N HIS A 61 -2.89 2.82 -14.43
CA HIS A 61 -2.79 2.60 -12.99
C HIS A 61 -3.87 3.40 -12.27
N VAL A 62 -4.64 2.72 -11.42
CA VAL A 62 -5.64 3.35 -10.55
C VAL A 62 -5.15 3.24 -9.10
N GLU A 63 -5.03 4.38 -8.42
CA GLU A 63 -4.58 4.43 -7.04
C GLU A 63 -5.47 3.55 -6.15
N GLY A 64 -4.85 2.70 -5.34
CA GLY A 64 -5.54 1.75 -4.47
C GLY A 64 -5.98 0.44 -5.13
N HIS A 65 -5.75 0.26 -6.44
CA HIS A 65 -6.02 -1.01 -7.13
C HIS A 65 -4.75 -1.86 -7.24
N VAL A 66 -4.90 -3.17 -6.98
CA VAL A 66 -3.82 -4.17 -7.14
C VAL A 66 -3.59 -4.54 -8.61
N ASN A 67 -4.62 -4.38 -9.43
CA ASN A 67 -4.57 -4.69 -10.85
C ASN A 67 -3.99 -3.50 -11.62
N MET A 68 -3.07 -3.81 -12.54
CA MET A 68 -2.51 -2.86 -13.50
C MET A 68 -2.81 -3.33 -14.92
N SER A 69 -2.81 -2.41 -15.86
CA SER A 69 -2.94 -2.79 -17.27
C SER A 69 -2.16 -1.88 -18.22
N VAL A 70 -1.82 -2.41 -19.39
CA VAL A 70 -1.50 -1.59 -20.57
C VAL A 70 -2.60 -1.75 -21.60
N GLU A 71 -2.91 -0.66 -22.27
CA GLU A 71 -3.93 -0.60 -23.30
C GLU A 71 -3.36 -0.05 -24.59
N LYS A 72 -3.79 -0.58 -25.73
CA LYS A 72 -3.61 0.08 -27.02
C LYS A 72 -4.83 -0.11 -27.91
N THR A 73 -5.00 0.82 -28.85
CA THR A 73 -5.99 0.68 -29.91
C THR A 73 -5.28 0.35 -31.22
N THR A 74 -5.72 -0.70 -31.89
CA THR A 74 -5.20 -1.08 -33.21
C THR A 74 -5.75 -0.16 -34.29
N GLU A 75 -5.09 -0.11 -35.45
CA GLU A 75 -5.57 0.62 -36.63
C GLU A 75 -6.98 0.19 -37.08
N ALA A 76 -7.35 -1.07 -36.81
CA ALA A 76 -8.68 -1.62 -37.08
C ALA A 76 -9.73 -1.23 -36.02
N GLY A 77 -9.38 -0.39 -35.04
CA GLY A 77 -10.27 0.07 -33.97
C GLY A 77 -10.49 -0.93 -32.84
N LEU A 78 -9.75 -2.05 -32.81
CA LEU A 78 -9.84 -3.02 -31.71
C LEU A 78 -8.97 -2.55 -30.53
N LYS A 79 -9.56 -2.54 -29.34
CA LYS A 79 -8.90 -2.24 -28.07
C LYS A 79 -8.28 -3.51 -27.51
N ILE A 80 -6.96 -3.49 -27.32
CA ILE A 80 -6.20 -4.57 -26.70
C ILE A 80 -5.81 -4.11 -25.30
N GLN A 81 -6.16 -4.91 -24.30
CA GLN A 81 -5.81 -4.66 -22.91
C GLN A 81 -5.08 -5.89 -22.35
N VAL A 82 -3.91 -5.67 -21.77
CA VAL A 82 -3.16 -6.68 -21.01
C VAL A 82 -3.22 -6.29 -19.56
N GLN A 83 -3.77 -7.16 -18.72
CA GLN A 83 -3.92 -6.93 -17.28
C GLN A 83 -3.05 -7.89 -16.48
N TRP A 84 -2.43 -7.40 -15.42
CA TRP A 84 -1.70 -8.20 -14.44
C TRP A 84 -1.95 -7.71 -13.02
N GLN A 85 -1.56 -8.52 -12.04
CA GLN A 85 -1.70 -8.23 -10.61
C GLN A 85 -0.31 -8.13 -9.98
N LEU A 86 -0.10 -7.12 -9.13
CA LEU A 86 1.18 -6.95 -8.43
C LEU A 86 1.34 -7.91 -7.24
N THR A 87 0.23 -8.39 -6.68
CA THR A 87 0.23 -9.32 -5.56
C THR A 87 -0.80 -10.41 -5.81
N PHE A 88 -0.42 -11.66 -5.56
CA PHE A 88 -1.42 -12.73 -5.46
C PHE A 88 -2.28 -12.48 -4.22
N PRO A 89 -3.63 -12.50 -4.33
CA PRO A 89 -4.53 -12.19 -3.22
C PRO A 89 -4.51 -13.23 -2.09
N THR A 90 -3.69 -14.27 -2.20
CA THR A 90 -3.53 -15.30 -1.19
C THR A 90 -2.04 -15.59 -1.05
N ASP A 91 -1.54 -15.45 0.17
CA ASP A 91 -0.31 -16.08 0.64
C ASP A 91 -0.58 -17.59 0.65
N MET A 92 -0.64 -18.19 -0.53
CA MET A 92 -0.47 -19.62 -0.65
C MET A 92 1.03 -19.81 -0.50
N GLU A 93 1.46 -20.37 0.64
CA GLU A 93 2.60 -21.29 0.67
C GLU A 93 2.35 -22.33 -0.43
N THR A 94 2.61 -21.94 -1.66
CA THR A 94 2.54 -22.84 -2.81
C THR A 94 3.95 -23.35 -2.89
N GLU A 95 4.20 -24.42 -2.13
CA GLU A 95 5.15 -25.46 -2.50
C GLU A 95 4.77 -26.04 -3.87
N GLN A 96 4.72 -25.21 -4.91
CA GLN A 96 4.73 -25.67 -6.28
C GLN A 96 6.13 -25.37 -6.79
N ALA A 97 6.97 -26.38 -6.57
CA ALA A 97 8.28 -26.51 -7.16
C ALA A 97 8.28 -25.88 -8.56
N ALA A 98 9.29 -25.06 -8.81
CA ALA A 98 9.66 -24.63 -10.15
C ALA A 98 9.89 -25.89 -11.00
N GLU A 99 8.83 -26.45 -11.59
CA GLU A 99 8.97 -27.32 -12.74
C GLU A 99 9.51 -26.45 -13.86
N GLU A 100 10.76 -26.71 -14.22
CA GLU A 100 11.37 -26.12 -15.40
C GLU A 100 10.41 -26.28 -16.59
N PRO A 101 10.14 -25.21 -17.35
CA PRO A 101 9.29 -25.32 -18.52
C PRO A 101 9.83 -26.36 -19.49
N LYS A 102 9.01 -27.35 -19.85
CA LYS A 102 9.35 -28.48 -20.74
C LYS A 102 9.82 -28.06 -22.15
N TRP A 103 9.69 -26.79 -22.52
CA TRP A 103 10.24 -26.25 -23.78
C TRP A 103 11.73 -25.88 -23.71
N LEU A 104 12.39 -26.09 -22.56
CA LEU A 104 13.83 -25.93 -22.38
C LEU A 104 14.67 -27.19 -22.70
N ARG A 105 14.10 -28.21 -23.36
CA ARG A 105 14.82 -29.42 -23.82
C ARG A 105 14.77 -29.58 -25.33
#